data_AF-A0A4Q4XXJ3-F1
#
_entry.id   AF-A0A4Q4XXJ3-F1
#
_cell.length_a   1.000
_cell.length_b   1.000
_cell.length_c   1.000
_cell.angle_alpha   90.00
_cell.angle_beta   90.00
_cell.angle_gamma   90.00
#
_symmetry.space_group_name_H-M   'P 1'
#
loop_
_entity.id
_entity.type
_entity.pdbx_description
1 polymer ?
#
loop_
_entity_poly.entity_id
_entity_poly.type
_entity_poly.pdbx_seq_one_letter_code
_entity_poly.pdbx_strand_id
1 'polypeptide(L)'
;MIHLGKAPSGGTSWSVLDKSTGRLDTEATAKNCYKIFTTSLGKNPHVPNFPPYAAMKGAWEYNYYIMKLSQKANDAWWRKKNDNNKHLWESFDNTREKISVARAGDHGPYLINAARKALGGTMTIHTQNLGKNPATGEVWETVDWKETAKQAKANGVADVDKHIRDFLNDWYHGTNDDKDYRSARDHHQVIRSYKRVADRTQSCRKH
;
A
#
# COMPACT_ATOMS: atom_id res chain seq x y z
N MET A 1 -6.18 21.36 26.60
CA MET A 1 -6.44 20.23 25.67
C MET A 1 -6.23 20.74 24.25
N ILE A 2 -5.28 20.21 23.48
CA ILE A 2 -5.05 20.72 22.12
C ILE A 2 -6.04 20.03 21.17
N HIS A 3 -7.00 20.80 20.67
CA HIS A 3 -8.03 20.33 19.76
C HIS A 3 -7.43 20.07 18.36
N LEU A 4 -7.56 18.84 17.85
CA LEU A 4 -7.12 18.46 16.49
C LEU A 4 -8.16 18.82 15.41
N GLY A 5 -9.19 19.61 15.77
CA GLY A 5 -10.38 19.85 14.96
C GLY A 5 -11.46 18.80 15.20
N LYS A 6 -12.68 19.08 14.73
CA LYS A 6 -13.77 18.07 14.65
C LYS A 6 -13.70 17.40 13.29
N ALA A 7 -13.62 16.07 13.27
CA ALA A 7 -13.96 15.33 12.06
C ALA A 7 -15.43 15.66 11.70
N PRO A 8 -15.79 15.75 10.41
CA PRO A 8 -17.19 15.96 10.02
C PRO A 8 -18.07 14.89 10.67
N SER A 9 -18.90 15.30 11.63
CA SER A 9 -19.78 14.42 12.38
C SER A 9 -21.17 14.51 11.76
N GLY A 10 -21.52 13.51 10.94
CA GLY A 10 -22.85 13.38 10.34
C GLY A 10 -23.01 14.05 8.97
N GLY A 11 -23.67 13.35 8.05
CA GLY A 11 -24.24 13.94 6.85
C GLY A 11 -23.50 13.72 5.53
N THR A 12 -22.43 12.93 5.49
CA THR A 12 -21.84 12.54 4.20
C THR A 12 -21.99 11.05 3.96
N SER A 13 -22.43 10.65 2.77
CA SER A 13 -22.72 9.26 2.41
C SER A 13 -21.51 8.32 2.49
N TRP A 14 -20.30 8.85 2.72
CA TRP A 14 -19.02 8.14 2.59
C TRP A 14 -18.50 7.57 3.92
N SER A 15 -18.61 8.31 5.03
CA SER A 15 -18.01 7.94 6.33
C SER A 15 -18.85 6.96 7.12
N VAL A 16 -18.22 5.92 7.68
CA VAL A 16 -18.85 4.97 8.61
C VAL A 16 -18.22 5.12 9.98
N LEU A 17 -19.05 5.31 11.02
CA LEU A 17 -18.60 5.42 12.41
C LEU A 17 -18.90 4.14 13.19
N ASP A 18 -17.95 3.72 14.02
CA ASP A 18 -18.12 2.68 15.01
C ASP A 18 -19.13 3.14 16.06
N LYS A 19 -20.20 2.34 16.26
CA LYS A 19 -21.31 2.70 17.14
C LYS A 19 -20.94 2.72 18.63
N SER A 20 -19.93 1.94 19.03
CA SER A 20 -19.52 1.81 20.42
C SER A 20 -18.57 2.92 20.86
N THR A 21 -17.75 3.41 19.95
CA THR A 21 -16.72 4.41 20.23
C THR A 21 -17.00 5.78 19.62
N GLY A 22 -17.94 5.87 18.66
CA GLY A 22 -18.21 7.07 17.88
C GLY A 22 -17.08 7.46 16.92
N ARG A 23 -16.05 6.61 16.78
CA ARG A 23 -14.84 6.87 15.97
C ARG A 23 -15.05 6.41 14.53
N LEU A 24 -14.21 6.90 13.61
CA LEU A 24 -14.23 6.44 12.22
C LEU A 24 -13.84 4.96 12.14
N ASP A 25 -14.70 4.12 11.57
CA ASP A 25 -14.33 2.78 11.13
C ASP A 25 -13.67 2.92 9.75
N THR A 26 -12.34 2.83 9.73
CA THR A 26 -11.55 3.07 8.52
C THR A 26 -11.81 2.04 7.42
N GLU A 27 -12.07 0.79 7.78
CA GLU A 27 -12.31 -0.28 6.81
C GLU A 27 -13.73 -0.21 6.25
N ALA A 28 -14.74 -0.06 7.11
CA ALA A 28 -16.11 0.09 6.65
C ALA A 28 -16.28 1.38 5.82
N THR A 29 -15.61 2.47 6.22
CA THR A 29 -15.54 3.70 5.42
C THR A 29 -14.92 3.44 4.05
N ALA A 30 -13.79 2.72 3.97
CA ALA A 30 -13.15 2.41 2.69
C ALA A 30 -14.05 1.57 1.77
N LYS A 31 -14.71 0.53 2.31
CA LYS A 31 -15.68 -0.29 1.58
C LYS A 31 -16.85 0.54 1.05
N ASN A 32 -17.36 1.43 1.89
CA ASN A 32 -18.46 2.31 1.52
C ASN A 32 -18.06 3.32 0.45
N CYS A 33 -16.88 3.95 0.57
CA CYS A 33 -16.30 4.79 -0.48
C CYS A 33 -16.18 4.03 -1.81
N TYR A 34 -15.58 2.83 -1.79
CA TYR A 34 -15.42 1.99 -2.98
C TYR A 34 -16.77 1.73 -3.65
N LYS A 35 -17.77 1.28 -2.88
CA LYS A 35 -19.14 1.05 -3.38
C LYS A 35 -19.71 2.30 -4.04
N ILE A 36 -19.66 3.46 -3.39
CA ILE A 36 -20.24 4.69 -3.96
C ILE A 36 -19.58 5.04 -5.29
N PHE A 37 -18.26 4.87 -5.42
CA PHE A 37 -17.56 5.13 -6.67
C PHE A 37 -17.92 4.13 -7.77
N THR A 38 -18.05 2.84 -7.46
CA THR A 38 -18.26 1.79 -8.46
C THR A 38 -19.72 1.54 -8.83
N THR A 39 -20.68 1.92 -7.98
CA THR A 39 -22.12 1.69 -8.23
C THR A 39 -22.90 2.94 -8.64
N SER A 40 -22.25 4.09 -8.80
CA SER A 40 -22.93 5.33 -9.21
C SER A 40 -23.28 5.31 -10.70
N LEU A 41 -24.55 5.61 -11.03
CA LEU A 41 -25.04 5.73 -12.41
C LEU A 41 -24.15 6.68 -13.25
N GLY A 42 -23.69 6.19 -14.41
CA GLY A 42 -22.86 6.96 -15.35
C GLY A 42 -21.38 7.09 -14.98
N LYS A 43 -20.87 6.34 -13.99
CA LYS A 43 -19.45 6.41 -13.57
C LYS A 43 -18.66 5.14 -13.89
N ASN A 44 -17.35 5.37 -14.04
CA ASN A 44 -16.31 4.38 -14.32
C ASN A 44 -16.39 3.19 -13.33
N PRO A 45 -16.31 1.91 -13.79
CA PRO A 45 -16.24 0.75 -12.89
C PRO A 45 -15.01 0.75 -11.96
N HIS A 46 -14.09 1.70 -12.16
CA HIS A 46 -12.89 1.87 -11.37
C HIS A 46 -12.91 3.16 -10.56
N VAL A 47 -12.31 3.11 -9.36
CA VAL A 47 -12.06 4.31 -8.53
C VAL A 47 -10.95 5.13 -9.19
N PRO A 48 -11.22 6.36 -9.66
CA PRO A 48 -10.18 7.18 -10.28
C PRO A 48 -9.15 7.63 -9.24
N ASN A 49 -7.89 7.77 -9.66
CA ASN A 49 -6.91 8.49 -8.86
C ASN A 49 -7.37 9.95 -8.72
N PHE A 50 -7.44 10.45 -7.49
CA PHE A 50 -7.72 11.86 -7.26
C PHE A 50 -6.49 12.71 -7.64
N PRO A 51 -6.69 13.94 -8.15
CA PRO A 51 -5.59 14.86 -8.39
C PRO A 51 -4.91 15.24 -7.07
N PRO A 52 -3.61 14.93 -6.88
CA PRO A 52 -2.89 15.20 -5.63
C PRO A 52 -2.96 16.66 -5.16
N TYR A 53 -2.93 17.59 -6.10
CA TYR A 53 -2.99 19.03 -5.83
C TYR A 53 -4.34 19.49 -5.25
N ALA A 54 -5.43 18.76 -5.54
CA ALA A 54 -6.75 19.05 -5.00
C ALA A 54 -6.88 18.57 -3.55
N ALA A 55 -6.15 17.50 -3.19
CA ALA A 55 -6.15 16.94 -1.84
C ALA A 55 -5.11 17.60 -0.92
N MET A 56 -3.99 18.10 -1.45
CA MET A 56 -2.95 18.76 -0.65
C MET A 56 -2.26 19.88 -1.42
N LYS A 57 -2.29 21.10 -0.85
CA LYS A 57 -1.60 22.26 -1.42
C LYS A 57 -0.12 21.97 -1.68
N GLY A 58 0.31 22.21 -2.92
CA GLY A 58 1.68 22.02 -3.34
C GLY A 58 2.11 20.56 -3.34
N ALA A 59 1.20 19.60 -3.53
CA ALA A 59 1.54 18.23 -3.94
C ALA A 59 1.22 18.08 -5.43
N TRP A 60 2.24 17.83 -6.26
CA TRP A 60 2.12 17.84 -7.72
C TRP A 60 1.91 16.43 -8.31
N GLU A 61 2.42 15.38 -7.67
CA GLU A 61 2.18 13.98 -8.04
C GLU A 61 1.88 13.10 -6.81
N TYR A 62 1.39 11.87 -7.06
CA TYR A 62 0.77 11.02 -6.05
C TYR A 62 1.75 10.49 -4.98
N ASN A 63 2.96 10.09 -5.36
CA ASN A 63 4.02 9.68 -4.44
C ASN A 63 4.45 10.85 -3.54
N TYR A 64 4.58 12.05 -4.10
CA TYR A 64 4.89 13.27 -3.36
C TYR A 64 3.76 13.63 -2.39
N TYR A 65 2.51 13.45 -2.79
CA TYR A 65 1.36 13.54 -1.89
C TYR A 65 1.48 12.54 -0.72
N ILE A 66 1.76 11.26 -0.98
CA ILE A 66 1.93 10.24 0.07
C ILE A 66 3.02 10.67 1.06
N MET A 67 4.18 11.10 0.55
CA MET A 67 5.29 11.56 1.39
C MET A 67 4.92 12.79 2.22
N LYS A 68 4.29 13.80 1.61
CA LYS A 68 3.93 15.05 2.26
C LYS A 68 2.84 14.88 3.32
N LEU A 69 1.81 14.08 3.02
CA LEU A 69 0.77 13.71 3.99
C LEU A 69 1.37 13.04 5.22
N SER A 70 2.26 12.08 4.98
CA SER A 70 2.91 11.33 6.06
C SER A 70 3.82 12.20 6.91
N GLN A 71 4.56 13.11 6.28
CA GLN A 71 5.36 14.10 7.01
C GLN A 71 4.47 14.99 7.88
N LYS A 72 3.36 15.50 7.34
CA LYS A 72 2.42 16.31 8.11
C LYS A 72 1.79 15.55 9.29
N ALA A 73 1.43 14.27 9.09
CA ALA A 73 0.93 13.42 10.16
C ALA A 73 1.99 13.21 11.26
N ASN A 74 3.25 12.98 10.89
CA ASN A 74 4.36 12.85 11.85
C ASN A 74 4.67 14.16 12.59
N ASP A 75 4.70 15.30 11.90
CA ASP A 75 4.88 16.62 12.53
C ASP A 75 3.77 16.91 13.54
N ALA A 76 2.53 16.56 13.19
CA ALA A 76 1.37 16.71 14.06
C ALA A 76 1.48 15.77 15.28
N TRP A 77 1.89 14.51 15.07
CA TRP A 77 2.10 13.55 16.15
C TRP A 77 3.04 14.11 17.22
N TRP A 78 4.22 14.61 16.81
CA TRP A 78 5.21 15.15 17.74
C TRP A 78 4.70 16.32 18.58
N ARG A 79 3.85 17.16 18.00
CA ARG A 79 3.34 18.37 18.65
C ARG A 79 2.09 18.13 19.48
N LYS A 80 1.36 17.05 19.22
CA LYS A 80 -0.03 16.90 19.68
C LYS A 80 -0.33 15.55 20.34
N LYS A 81 0.58 14.57 20.30
CA LYS A 81 0.34 13.24 20.88
C LYS A 81 -0.02 13.31 22.37
N ASN A 82 -1.04 12.55 22.74
CA ASN A 82 -1.42 12.26 24.12
C ASN A 82 -2.28 10.99 24.14
N ASP A 83 -2.56 10.45 25.32
CA ASP A 83 -3.29 9.18 25.45
C ASP A 83 -4.70 9.25 24.86
N ASN A 84 -5.39 10.39 25.01
CA ASN A 84 -6.74 10.57 24.50
C ASN A 84 -6.81 10.50 22.96
N ASN A 85 -5.74 10.89 22.25
CA ASN A 85 -5.71 10.85 20.79
C ASN A 85 -4.85 9.73 20.19
N LYS A 86 -4.34 8.81 21.02
CA LYS A 86 -3.53 7.66 20.59
C LYS A 86 -4.16 6.88 19.44
N HIS A 87 -5.46 6.61 19.56
CA HIS A 87 -6.25 5.86 18.58
C HIS A 87 -6.25 6.46 17.17
N LEU A 88 -6.09 7.78 17.02
CA LEU A 88 -6.03 8.42 15.69
C LEU A 88 -4.74 8.06 14.96
N TRP A 89 -3.63 8.02 15.70
CA TRP A 89 -2.31 7.69 15.15
C TRP A 89 -2.23 6.20 14.81
N GLU A 90 -2.75 5.34 15.69
CA GLU A 90 -2.88 3.90 15.44
C GLU A 90 -3.76 3.62 14.21
N SER A 91 -4.89 4.33 14.07
CA SER A 91 -5.77 4.21 12.90
C SER A 91 -5.08 4.62 11.61
N PHE A 92 -4.28 5.70 11.64
CA PHE A 92 -3.51 6.15 10.49
C PHE A 92 -2.46 5.13 10.08
N ASP A 93 -1.67 4.62 11.04
CA ASP A 93 -0.60 3.65 10.77
C ASP A 93 -1.17 2.32 10.26
N ASN A 94 -2.26 1.82 10.86
CA ASN A 94 -2.97 0.62 10.41
C ASN A 94 -3.54 0.81 9.00
N THR A 95 -4.13 1.97 8.70
CA THR A 95 -4.65 2.27 7.35
C THR A 95 -3.53 2.25 6.31
N ARG A 96 -2.37 2.87 6.63
CA ARG A 96 -1.19 2.84 5.76
C ARG A 96 -0.71 1.41 5.51
N GLU A 97 -0.66 0.58 6.55
CA GLU A 97 -0.27 -0.83 6.43
C GLU A 97 -1.24 -1.62 5.53
N LYS A 98 -2.56 -1.49 5.76
CA LYS A 98 -3.58 -2.10 4.89
C LYS A 98 -3.45 -1.66 3.43
N ILE A 99 -3.14 -0.38 3.17
CA ILE A 99 -2.88 0.09 1.79
C ILE A 99 -1.64 -0.60 1.20
N SER A 100 -0.57 -0.75 1.98
CA SER A 100 0.63 -1.47 1.52
C SER A 100 0.33 -2.92 1.16
N VAL A 101 -0.47 -3.61 1.99
CA VAL A 101 -0.92 -4.99 1.73
C VAL A 101 -1.78 -5.05 0.47
N ALA A 102 -2.76 -4.16 0.33
CA ALA A 102 -3.63 -4.12 -0.85
C ALA A 102 -2.82 -3.91 -2.14
N ARG A 103 -1.86 -2.98 -2.14
CA ARG A 103 -0.95 -2.77 -3.27
C ARG A 103 -0.13 -4.02 -3.58
N ALA A 104 0.44 -4.67 -2.57
CA ALA A 104 1.19 -5.91 -2.77
C ALA A 104 0.31 -7.04 -3.32
N GLY A 105 -0.94 -7.13 -2.87
CA GLY A 105 -1.95 -8.10 -3.32
C GLY A 105 -2.37 -7.88 -4.77
N ASP A 106 -2.70 -6.64 -5.16
CA ASP A 106 -3.10 -6.30 -6.53
C ASP A 106 -1.96 -6.54 -7.53
N HIS A 107 -0.71 -6.30 -7.12
CA HIS A 107 0.49 -6.52 -7.93
C HIS A 107 0.94 -7.98 -7.98
N GLY A 108 0.57 -8.75 -6.97
CA GLY A 108 1.09 -10.08 -6.69
C GLY A 108 0.95 -11.09 -7.83
N PRO A 109 -0.24 -11.28 -8.44
CA PRO A 109 -0.43 -12.21 -9.55
C PRO A 109 0.51 -11.95 -10.73
N TYR A 110 0.75 -10.68 -11.06
CA TYR A 110 1.65 -10.29 -12.15
C TYR A 110 3.11 -10.60 -11.81
N LEU A 111 3.53 -10.28 -10.58
CA LEU A 111 4.88 -10.61 -10.11
C LEU A 111 5.13 -12.11 -10.07
N ILE A 112 4.17 -12.90 -9.58
CA ILE A 112 4.26 -14.36 -9.51
C ILE A 112 4.42 -14.95 -10.91
N ASN A 113 3.58 -14.52 -11.87
CA ASN A 113 3.63 -15.01 -13.24
C ASN A 113 4.96 -14.66 -13.91
N ALA A 114 5.43 -13.43 -13.75
CA ALA A 114 6.72 -12.99 -14.30
C ALA A 114 7.90 -13.75 -13.68
N ALA A 115 7.92 -13.90 -12.35
CA ALA A 115 8.95 -14.63 -11.65
C ALA A 115 9.00 -16.11 -12.07
N ARG A 116 7.84 -16.77 -12.18
CA ARG A 116 7.77 -18.17 -12.65
C ARG A 116 8.29 -18.30 -14.08
N LYS A 117 7.94 -17.36 -14.97
CA LYS A 117 8.43 -17.37 -16.35
C LYS A 117 9.94 -17.18 -16.44
N ALA A 118 10.50 -16.25 -15.66
CA ALA A 118 11.92 -15.90 -15.74
C ALA A 118 12.84 -16.85 -14.97
N LEU A 119 12.38 -17.35 -13.81
CA LEU A 119 13.22 -18.08 -12.85
C LEU A 119 12.75 -19.51 -12.59
N GLY A 120 11.57 -19.92 -13.07
CA GLY A 120 10.96 -21.22 -12.76
C GLY A 120 11.75 -22.43 -13.27
N GLY A 121 12.60 -22.25 -14.29
CA GLY A 121 13.54 -23.27 -14.74
C GLY A 121 14.79 -23.41 -13.85
N THR A 122 15.05 -22.43 -12.99
CA THR A 122 16.24 -22.37 -12.11
C THR A 122 15.87 -22.63 -10.65
N MET A 123 14.71 -22.15 -10.19
CA MET A 123 14.25 -22.30 -8.81
C MET A 123 12.73 -22.28 -8.72
N THR A 124 12.18 -23.01 -7.75
CA THR A 124 10.74 -22.97 -7.43
C THR A 124 10.37 -21.63 -6.81
N ILE A 125 9.36 -20.96 -7.39
CA ILE A 125 8.83 -19.70 -6.84
C ILE A 125 7.77 -20.01 -5.79
N HIS A 126 8.07 -19.62 -4.54
CA HIS A 126 7.15 -19.74 -3.41
C HIS A 126 6.30 -18.47 -3.25
N THR A 127 5.07 -18.64 -2.77
CA THR A 127 4.12 -17.55 -2.56
C THR A 127 3.87 -17.31 -1.08
N GLN A 128 3.61 -16.04 -0.73
CA GLN A 128 3.14 -15.62 0.58
C GLN A 128 1.68 -15.20 0.48
N ASN A 129 0.85 -15.72 1.38
CA ASN A 129 -0.54 -15.29 1.54
C ASN A 129 -0.60 -13.93 2.28
N LEU A 130 -1.31 -12.97 1.70
CA LEU A 130 -1.50 -11.60 2.21
C LEU A 130 -2.90 -11.36 2.79
N GLY A 131 -3.72 -12.41 2.87
CA GLY A 131 -5.11 -12.36 3.31
C GLY A 131 -6.09 -12.35 2.13
N LYS A 132 -7.31 -11.85 2.38
CA LYS A 132 -8.36 -11.74 1.37
C LYS A 132 -8.58 -10.29 0.97
N ASN A 133 -8.83 -10.07 -0.31
CA ASN A 133 -9.32 -8.80 -0.83
C ASN A 133 -10.63 -8.44 -0.10
N PRO A 134 -10.69 -7.30 0.62
CA PRO A 134 -11.87 -6.94 1.41
C PRO A 134 -13.09 -6.54 0.55
N ALA A 135 -12.90 -6.31 -0.74
CA ALA A 135 -13.97 -5.97 -1.69
C ALA A 135 -14.46 -7.20 -2.48
N THR A 136 -13.57 -8.07 -2.94
CA THR A 136 -13.93 -9.23 -3.79
C THR A 136 -13.92 -10.58 -3.05
N GLY A 137 -13.23 -10.67 -1.91
CA GLY A 137 -13.05 -11.91 -1.16
C GLY A 137 -11.97 -12.86 -1.71
N GLU A 138 -11.37 -12.53 -2.85
CA GLU A 138 -10.29 -13.30 -3.48
C GLU A 138 -9.04 -13.32 -2.59
N VAL A 139 -8.27 -14.40 -2.67
CA VAL A 139 -7.01 -14.49 -1.92
C VAL A 139 -5.97 -13.58 -2.57
N TRP A 140 -5.35 -12.73 -1.77
CA TRP A 140 -4.17 -11.99 -2.17
C TRP A 140 -2.91 -12.78 -1.85
N GLU A 141 -2.05 -12.94 -2.84
CA GLU A 141 -0.76 -13.60 -2.71
C GLU A 141 0.32 -12.79 -3.41
N THR A 142 1.56 -12.90 -2.96
CA THR A 142 2.72 -12.34 -3.64
C THR A 142 3.88 -13.33 -3.59
N VAL A 143 5.02 -13.00 -4.21
CA VAL A 143 6.21 -13.85 -4.15
C VAL A 143 6.87 -13.76 -2.78
N ASP A 144 7.09 -14.91 -2.14
CA ASP A 144 7.94 -15.01 -0.95
C ASP A 144 9.40 -15.18 -1.38
N TRP A 145 10.09 -14.05 -1.59
CA TRP A 145 11.49 -14.06 -1.99
C TRP A 145 12.40 -14.68 -0.93
N LYS A 146 12.03 -14.60 0.35
CA LYS A 146 12.84 -15.15 1.45
C LYS A 146 12.78 -16.67 1.43
N GLU A 147 11.58 -17.23 1.37
CA GLU A 147 11.41 -18.69 1.30
C GLU A 147 11.92 -19.24 -0.04
N THR A 148 11.64 -18.54 -1.15
CA THR A 148 12.21 -18.88 -2.48
C THR A 148 13.73 -18.98 -2.43
N ALA A 149 14.41 -17.95 -1.90
CA ALA A 149 15.87 -17.95 -1.83
C ALA A 149 16.40 -19.05 -0.90
N LYS A 150 15.75 -19.25 0.26
CA LYS A 150 16.12 -20.26 1.24
C LYS A 150 16.03 -21.68 0.66
N GLN A 151 14.92 -22.00 0.00
CA GLN A 151 14.71 -23.33 -0.58
C GLN A 151 15.62 -23.57 -1.79
N ALA A 152 15.82 -22.57 -2.65
CA ALA A 152 16.73 -22.68 -3.79
C ALA A 152 18.17 -22.95 -3.34
N LYS A 153 18.65 -22.25 -2.29
CA LYS A 153 19.98 -22.49 -1.69
C LYS A 153 20.08 -23.89 -1.10
N ALA A 154 19.05 -24.34 -0.38
CA ALA A 154 19.01 -25.69 0.18
C ALA A 154 19.06 -26.79 -0.92
N ASN A 155 18.49 -26.50 -2.08
CA ASN A 155 18.52 -27.38 -3.26
C ASN A 155 19.79 -27.25 -4.11
N GLY A 156 20.80 -26.51 -3.65
CA GLY A 156 22.09 -26.39 -4.33
C GLY A 156 22.10 -25.47 -5.56
N VAL A 157 21.08 -24.62 -5.74
CA VAL A 157 21.07 -23.63 -6.82
C VAL A 157 22.18 -22.61 -6.55
N ALA A 158 23.10 -22.44 -7.50
CA ALA A 158 24.13 -21.42 -7.44
C ALA A 158 23.55 -20.02 -7.68
N ASP A 159 24.19 -18.98 -7.14
CA ASP A 159 23.90 -17.57 -7.44
C ASP A 159 22.43 -17.12 -7.26
N VAL A 160 21.68 -17.78 -6.38
CA VAL A 160 20.24 -17.50 -6.11
C VAL A 160 19.96 -16.02 -5.89
N ASP A 161 20.73 -15.37 -5.01
CA ASP A 161 20.50 -13.96 -4.68
C ASP A 161 20.79 -13.03 -5.86
N LYS A 162 21.72 -13.42 -6.75
CA LYS A 162 22.02 -12.68 -7.98
C LYS A 162 20.86 -12.83 -8.98
N HIS A 163 20.39 -14.06 -9.22
CA HIS A 163 19.26 -14.31 -10.12
C HIS A 163 18.01 -13.54 -9.71
N ILE A 164 17.67 -13.56 -8.41
CA ILE A 164 16.52 -12.80 -7.89
C ILE A 164 16.75 -11.30 -8.08
N ARG A 165 17.94 -10.78 -7.75
CA ARG A 165 18.25 -9.36 -7.90
C ARG A 165 18.19 -8.89 -9.35
N ASP A 166 18.75 -9.66 -10.27
CA ASP A 166 18.77 -9.33 -11.70
C ASP A 166 17.35 -9.31 -12.25
N PHE A 167 16.52 -10.29 -11.92
CA PHE A 167 15.09 -10.30 -12.27
C PHE A 167 14.37 -9.06 -11.72
N LEU A 168 14.53 -8.76 -10.43
CA LEU A 168 13.86 -7.62 -9.81
C LEU A 168 14.33 -6.28 -10.40
N ASN A 169 15.61 -6.17 -10.75
CA ASN A 169 16.16 -4.99 -11.41
C ASN A 169 15.58 -4.83 -12.81
N ASP A 170 15.52 -5.89 -13.61
CA ASP A 170 14.92 -5.84 -14.94
C ASP A 170 13.42 -5.46 -14.86
N TRP A 171 12.68 -6.18 -14.01
CA TRP A 171 11.24 -6.01 -13.85
C TRP A 171 10.83 -4.62 -13.31
N TYR A 172 11.58 -4.07 -12.35
CA TYR A 172 11.24 -2.78 -11.71
C TYR A 172 12.06 -1.59 -12.18
N HIS A 173 13.18 -1.81 -12.87
CA HIS A 173 14.14 -0.77 -13.25
C HIS A 173 14.63 -0.85 -14.71
N GLY A 174 14.00 -1.67 -15.56
CA GLY A 174 14.24 -1.70 -17.00
C GLY A 174 14.13 -0.32 -17.68
N THR A 175 14.60 -0.21 -18.93
CA THR A 175 14.72 1.07 -19.63
C THR A 175 13.36 1.71 -19.93
N ASN A 176 13.34 3.03 -20.14
CA ASN A 176 12.11 3.77 -20.45
C ASN A 176 11.44 3.32 -21.76
N ASP A 177 12.19 2.66 -22.64
CA ASP A 177 11.72 2.14 -23.93
C ASP A 177 11.09 0.75 -23.82
N ASP A 178 11.35 0.04 -22.72
CA ASP A 178 10.69 -1.23 -22.39
C ASP A 178 9.26 -0.96 -21.91
N LYS A 179 8.32 -1.03 -22.84
CA LYS A 179 6.89 -0.80 -22.57
C LYS A 179 6.23 -1.97 -21.83
N ASP A 180 6.85 -3.15 -21.82
CA ASP A 180 6.22 -4.37 -21.31
C ASP A 180 6.05 -4.34 -19.78
N TYR A 181 6.92 -3.61 -19.08
CA TYR A 181 6.91 -3.53 -17.61
C TYR A 181 6.59 -2.14 -17.04
N ARG A 182 6.15 -1.18 -17.86
CA ARG A 182 5.85 0.19 -17.38
C ARG A 182 4.88 0.20 -16.19
N SER A 183 3.79 -0.57 -16.25
CA SER A 183 2.81 -0.65 -15.16
C SER A 183 3.40 -1.23 -13.87
N ALA A 184 4.30 -2.21 -13.98
CA ALA A 184 5.00 -2.77 -12.82
C ALA A 184 5.93 -1.73 -12.17
N ARG A 185 6.62 -0.91 -12.98
CA ARG A 185 7.47 0.18 -12.50
C ARG A 185 6.66 1.26 -11.79
N ASP A 186 5.55 1.70 -12.37
CA ASP A 186 4.66 2.70 -11.76
C ASP A 186 4.10 2.20 -10.42
N HIS A 187 3.66 0.94 -10.38
CA HIS A 187 3.14 0.31 -9.18
C HIS A 187 4.22 0.17 -8.09
N HIS A 188 5.45 -0.16 -8.48
CA HIS A 188 6.60 -0.26 -7.59
C HIS A 188 6.95 1.08 -6.93
N GLN A 189 6.87 2.20 -7.64
CA GLN A 189 7.11 3.52 -7.05
C GLN A 189 6.11 3.86 -5.94
N VAL A 190 4.84 3.48 -6.12
CA VAL A 190 3.80 3.66 -5.09
C VAL A 190 4.08 2.77 -3.87
N ILE A 191 4.39 1.48 -4.08
CA ILE A 191 4.76 0.54 -3.00
C ILE A 191 5.97 1.08 -2.21
N ARG A 192 7.01 1.54 -2.91
CA ARG A 192 8.20 2.13 -2.28
C ARG A 192 7.88 3.38 -1.47
N SER A 193 6.95 4.20 -1.93
CA SER A 193 6.53 5.42 -1.23
C SER A 193 5.88 5.08 0.11
N TYR A 194 4.98 4.09 0.15
CA TYR A 194 4.38 3.61 1.41
C TYR A 194 5.40 2.96 2.34
N LYS A 195 6.35 2.17 1.80
CA LYS A 195 7.44 1.58 2.59
C LYS A 195 8.33 2.66 3.22
N ARG A 196 8.77 3.65 2.43
CA ARG A 196 9.60 4.77 2.91
C ARG A 196 8.88 5.58 4.00
N VAL A 197 7.57 5.75 3.85
CA VAL A 197 6.74 6.38 4.90
C VAL A 197 6.75 5.54 6.17
N ALA A 198 6.56 4.22 6.07
CA ALA A 198 6.59 3.33 7.23
C ALA A 198 7.93 3.42 7.97
N ASP A 199 9.04 3.31 7.24
CA ASP A 199 10.40 3.39 7.78
C ASP A 199 10.63 4.74 8.49
N ARG A 200 10.20 5.85 7.88
CA ARG A 200 10.30 7.19 8.48
C ARG A 200 9.42 7.36 9.70
N THR A 201 8.19 6.87 9.68
CA THR A 201 7.30 6.97 10.83
C THR A 201 7.82 6.14 12.00
N GLN A 202 8.35 4.95 11.75
CA GLN A 202 8.95 4.12 12.79
C GLN A 202 10.25 4.71 13.34
N SER A 203 11.12 5.27 12.50
CA SER A 203 12.36 5.90 12.96
C SER A 203 12.10 7.22 13.68
N CYS A 204 11.20 8.05 13.14
CA CYS A 204 10.88 9.36 13.70
C CYS A 204 9.90 9.32 14.87
N ARG A 205 9.35 8.18 15.31
CA ARG A 205 8.51 8.11 16.53
C ARG A 205 9.12 7.24 17.63
N LYS A 206 10.34 6.73 17.41
CA LYS A 206 11.08 5.85 18.35
C LYS A 206 11.86 6.60 19.44
N HIS A 207 11.65 7.90 19.61
CA HIS A 207 12.32 8.72 20.61
C HIS A 207 11.29 9.57 21.37
#